data_AF-A0A3R0MT70-F1
#
_entry.id   AF-A0A3R0MT70-F1
#
_cell.length_a   1.000
_cell.length_b   1.000
_cell.length_c   1.000
_cell.angle_alpha   90.00
_cell.angle_beta   90.00
_cell.angle_gamma   90.00
#
_symmetry.space_group_name_H-M   'P 1'
#
loop_
_entity.id
_entity.type
_entity.pdbx_description
1 polymer ?
#
loop_
_entity_poly.entity_id
_entity_poly.type
_entity_poly.pdbx_seq_one_letter_code
_entity_poly.pdbx_strand_id
1 'polypeptide(L)'
;MMRKYFPLEVIERLFIAVDDNDVIDTQVSLPPTITLRCSPEIIHDNYALCLRFWLDGVNRKELLRLTLKQAKGKILTDDERKKYKYMRARYKHLRFAQRLYLKKHQAGFLFGKTTVFLGRFQDGFRNGKKNIVSYYGNLLRVYLSSPVWSLVNYSLRHSQLESVSGFIAYRQKQMHTLKEIIAKPRLTGREFHDVRKIISQQVSYYDTLRSLDPENKEALQISRFLAAINGLMGDKHDDMVADDMENRQSYDAPVALDSDIRQRLELLISRFPL
;
A
#
# COMPACT_ATOMS: atom_id res chain seq x y z
N MET A 1 -15.43 18.13 8.35
CA MET A 1 -14.17 18.88 8.21
C MET A 1 -13.09 18.18 9.03
N MET A 2 -12.23 17.33 8.42
CA MET A 2 -11.14 16.67 9.15
C MET A 2 -9.89 17.56 9.17
N ARG A 3 -9.75 18.40 10.19
CA ARG A 3 -8.47 19.03 10.54
C ARG A 3 -8.11 18.56 11.95
N LYS A 4 -7.59 17.33 12.03
CA LYS A 4 -6.87 16.87 13.22
C LYS A 4 -5.39 17.16 13.00
N TYR A 5 -4.77 17.84 13.96
CA TYR A 5 -3.34 18.07 13.97
C TYR A 5 -2.66 16.87 14.63
N PHE A 6 -1.56 16.42 14.02
CA PHE A 6 -0.72 15.37 14.57
C PHE A 6 0.66 15.96 14.83
N PRO A 7 1.29 15.66 15.98
CA PRO A 7 2.68 16.01 16.25
C PRO A 7 3.61 15.48 15.14
N LEU A 8 4.72 16.18 14.90
CA LEU A 8 5.68 15.81 13.84
C LEU A 8 6.22 14.40 14.07
N GLU A 9 6.44 14.03 15.33
CA GLU A 9 6.95 12.73 15.76
C GLU A 9 6.03 11.59 15.31
N VAL A 10 4.70 11.81 15.28
CA VAL A 10 3.73 10.81 14.78
C VAL A 10 3.89 10.62 13.27
N ILE A 11 4.06 11.72 12.53
CA ILE A 11 4.25 11.71 11.07
C ILE A 11 5.57 11.04 10.70
N GLU A 12 6.63 11.31 11.47
CA GLU A 12 7.95 10.69 11.30
C GLU A 12 7.92 9.20 11.62
N ARG A 13 7.25 8.78 12.70
CA ARG A 13 7.03 7.35 12.99
C ARG A 13 6.30 6.64 11.85
N LEU A 14 5.25 7.25 11.30
CA LEU A 14 4.55 6.67 10.16
C LEU A 14 5.44 6.64 8.91
N PHE A 15 6.27 7.65 8.70
CA PHE A 15 7.21 7.67 7.60
C PHE A 15 8.22 6.52 7.69
N ILE A 16 8.83 6.31 8.85
CA ILE A 16 9.75 5.20 9.12
C ILE A 16 9.02 3.87 8.93
N ALA A 17 7.81 3.74 9.48
CA ALA A 17 7.00 2.54 9.33
C ALA A 17 6.71 2.19 7.87
N VAL A 18 6.40 3.19 7.05
CA VAL A 18 6.14 3.01 5.61
C VAL A 18 7.41 2.71 4.81
N ASP A 19 8.58 3.22 5.21
CA ASP A 19 9.85 2.87 4.55
C ASP A 19 10.34 1.47 4.95
N ASP A 20 9.93 0.97 6.13
CA ASP A 20 10.23 -0.36 6.66
C ASP A 20 9.23 -1.46 6.23
N ASN A 21 8.22 -1.15 5.42
CA ASN A 21 7.06 -2.04 5.21
C ASN A 21 7.34 -3.33 4.42
N ASP A 22 8.57 -3.50 3.93
CA ASP A 22 9.07 -4.66 3.18
C ASP A 22 10.34 -5.27 3.81
N VAL A 23 10.70 -4.89 5.04
CA VAL A 23 11.81 -5.49 5.78
C VAL A 23 11.46 -6.93 6.17
N ILE A 24 12.27 -7.89 5.69
CA ILE A 24 12.15 -9.31 6.01
C ILE A 24 12.90 -9.58 7.33
N ASP A 25 12.14 -9.72 8.41
CA ASP A 25 12.65 -10.15 9.71
C ASP A 25 12.27 -11.62 9.94
N THR A 26 13.27 -12.47 10.17
CA THR A 26 13.08 -13.91 10.41
C THR A 26 12.59 -14.23 11.81
N GLN A 27 12.75 -13.32 12.78
CA GLN A 27 12.49 -13.56 14.22
C GLN A 27 11.14 -12.99 14.70
N VAL A 28 10.32 -12.46 13.78
CA VAL A 28 8.99 -11.93 14.12
C VAL A 28 7.99 -13.04 14.39
N SER A 29 7.19 -12.86 15.45
CA SER A 29 6.08 -13.73 15.82
C SER A 29 4.76 -12.98 15.81
N LEU A 30 3.63 -13.70 15.79
CA LEU A 30 2.30 -13.13 16.03
C LEU A 30 1.86 -13.35 17.48
N PRO A 31 0.99 -12.45 18.01
CA PRO A 31 0.30 -12.73 19.27
C PRO A 31 -0.56 -14.00 19.18
N PRO A 32 -0.91 -14.65 20.30
CA PRO A 32 -1.76 -15.85 20.33
C PRO A 32 -3.12 -15.68 19.63
N THR A 33 -3.67 -14.47 19.70
CA THR A 33 -4.90 -14.08 19.01
C THR A 33 -4.77 -12.63 18.58
N ILE A 34 -5.23 -12.29 17.37
CA ILE A 34 -5.30 -10.92 16.88
C ILE A 34 -6.62 -10.31 17.33
N THR A 35 -6.55 -9.20 18.03
CA THR A 35 -7.75 -8.49 18.46
C THR A 35 -8.28 -7.55 17.36
N LEU A 36 -9.58 -7.64 17.03
CA LEU A 36 -10.24 -6.72 16.09
C LEU A 36 -10.98 -5.56 16.78
N ARG A 37 -10.78 -5.38 18.09
CA ARG A 37 -11.36 -4.26 18.85
C ARG A 37 -10.96 -2.95 18.17
N CYS A 38 -11.97 -2.17 17.83
CA CYS A 38 -11.82 -0.91 17.14
C CYS A 38 -12.90 0.04 17.65
N SER A 39 -12.56 1.32 17.74
CA SER A 39 -13.50 2.38 18.09
C SER A 39 -13.69 3.32 16.87
N PRO A 40 -14.78 4.11 16.84
CA PRO A 40 -14.96 5.11 15.79
C PRO A 40 -13.78 6.09 15.70
N GLU A 41 -13.19 6.44 16.84
CA GLU A 41 -12.03 7.33 16.94
C GLU A 41 -10.79 6.72 16.27
N ILE A 42 -10.55 5.42 16.44
CA ILE A 42 -9.43 4.72 15.77
C ILE A 42 -9.58 4.80 14.25
N ILE A 43 -10.77 4.57 13.70
CA ILE A 43 -11.03 4.65 12.25
C ILE A 43 -10.78 6.07 11.75
N HIS A 44 -11.35 7.06 12.46
CA HIS A 44 -11.22 8.45 12.10
C HIS A 44 -9.76 8.93 12.15
N ASP A 45 -9.05 8.63 13.24
CA ASP A 45 -7.68 9.07 13.47
C ASP A 45 -6.69 8.41 12.52
N ASN A 46 -6.86 7.11 12.25
CA ASN A 46 -6.03 6.42 11.27
C ASN A 46 -6.19 7.01 9.87
N TYR A 47 -7.42 7.26 9.42
CA TYR A 47 -7.65 7.89 8.11
C TYR A 47 -7.12 9.33 8.08
N ALA A 48 -7.37 10.11 9.14
CA ALA A 48 -6.88 11.48 9.25
C ALA A 48 -5.35 11.56 9.23
N LEU A 49 -4.66 10.65 9.92
CA LEU A 49 -3.20 10.57 9.90
C LEU A 49 -2.69 10.22 8.51
N CYS A 50 -3.27 9.21 7.84
CA CYS A 50 -2.90 8.83 6.47
C CYS A 50 -3.12 9.99 5.48
N LEU A 51 -4.23 10.72 5.62
CA LEU A 51 -4.51 11.89 4.79
C LEU A 51 -3.48 13.00 5.06
N ARG A 52 -3.15 13.26 6.32
CA ARG A 52 -2.16 14.29 6.69
C ARG A 52 -0.76 13.93 6.17
N PHE A 53 -0.36 12.67 6.33
CA PHE A 53 0.90 12.13 5.81
C PHE A 53 1.06 12.34 4.30
N TRP A 54 -0.03 12.20 3.54
CA TRP A 54 -0.02 12.51 2.10
C TRP A 54 0.01 14.02 1.84
N LEU A 55 -0.82 14.81 2.53
CA LEU A 55 -0.91 16.26 2.32
C LEU A 55 0.42 16.97 2.59
N ASP A 56 1.13 16.57 3.65
CA ASP A 56 2.38 17.22 4.06
C ASP A 56 3.56 16.71 3.24
N GLY A 57 3.49 15.46 2.78
CA GLY A 57 4.61 14.79 2.14
C GLY A 57 4.56 14.73 0.61
N VAL A 58 3.50 15.21 -0.04
CA VAL A 58 3.38 15.23 -1.52
C VAL A 58 3.36 16.64 -2.05
N ASN A 59 4.48 17.06 -2.66
CA ASN A 59 4.54 18.29 -3.43
C ASN A 59 4.14 18.02 -4.89
N ARG A 60 2.91 18.42 -5.26
CA ARG A 60 2.36 18.24 -6.61
C ARG A 60 3.26 18.79 -7.73
N LYS A 61 3.78 20.01 -7.57
CA LYS A 61 4.59 20.66 -8.61
C LYS A 61 5.89 19.88 -8.82
N GLU A 62 6.50 19.44 -7.72
CA GLU A 62 7.73 18.67 -7.75
C GLU A 62 7.50 17.27 -8.36
N LEU A 63 6.44 16.57 -7.94
CA LEU A 63 6.09 15.26 -8.52
C LEU A 63 5.87 15.36 -10.04
N LEU A 64 5.18 16.41 -10.49
CA LEU A 64 5.00 16.68 -11.91
C LEU A 64 6.34 16.97 -12.60
N ARG A 65 7.20 17.81 -12.02
CA ARG A 65 8.53 18.12 -12.56
C ARG A 65 9.37 16.85 -12.75
N LEU A 66 9.44 16.00 -11.73
CA LEU A 66 10.18 14.73 -11.76
C LEU A 66 9.63 13.77 -12.82
N THR A 67 8.30 13.63 -12.89
CA THR A 67 7.63 12.80 -13.90
C THR A 67 7.96 13.29 -15.31
N LEU A 68 7.87 14.59 -15.57
CA LEU A 68 8.19 15.17 -16.87
C LEU A 68 9.68 15.07 -17.22
N LYS A 69 10.57 15.15 -16.21
CA LYS A 69 12.01 14.96 -16.39
C LYS A 69 12.30 13.53 -16.85
N GLN A 70 11.78 12.52 -16.16
CA GLN A 70 11.92 11.12 -16.56
C GLN A 70 11.24 10.80 -17.90
N ALA A 71 10.07 11.38 -18.18
CA ALA A 71 9.37 11.18 -19.45
C ALA A 71 10.17 11.70 -20.66
N LYS A 72 11.04 12.69 -20.45
CA LYS A 72 11.99 13.19 -21.46
C LYS A 72 13.26 12.33 -21.59
N GLY A 73 13.33 11.18 -20.91
CA GLY A 73 14.50 10.30 -20.89
C GLY A 73 15.66 10.81 -20.03
N LYS A 74 15.45 11.85 -19.22
CA LYS A 74 16.51 12.37 -18.33
C LYS A 74 16.59 11.53 -17.06
N ILE A 75 17.83 11.23 -16.66
CA ILE A 75 18.11 10.52 -15.42
C ILE A 75 17.84 11.47 -14.24
N LEU A 76 17.15 10.96 -13.21
CA LEU A 76 16.99 11.66 -11.93
C LEU A 76 18.27 11.51 -11.11
N THR A 77 18.65 12.53 -10.34
CA THR A 77 19.68 12.37 -9.31
C THR A 77 19.20 11.42 -8.21
N ASP A 78 20.08 10.93 -7.33
CA ASP A 78 19.67 10.07 -6.22
C ASP A 78 18.66 10.73 -5.28
N ASP A 79 18.85 12.01 -4.97
CA ASP A 79 17.90 12.78 -4.19
C ASP A 79 16.52 12.90 -4.88
N GLU A 80 16.50 13.15 -6.19
CA GLU A 80 15.27 13.20 -6.97
C GLU A 80 14.56 11.84 -7.04
N ARG A 81 15.32 10.73 -7.20
CA ARG A 81 14.79 9.37 -7.14
C ARG A 81 14.15 9.09 -5.78
N LYS A 82 14.83 9.47 -4.69
CA LYS A 82 14.37 9.32 -3.31
C LYS A 82 13.08 10.12 -3.07
N LYS A 83 13.02 11.39 -3.51
CA LYS A 83 11.80 12.23 -3.47
C LYS A 83 10.64 11.59 -4.20
N TYR A 84 10.86 11.07 -5.42
CA TYR A 84 9.82 10.38 -6.18
C TYR A 84 9.32 9.12 -5.46
N LYS A 85 10.24 8.27 -4.96
CA LYS A 85 9.92 7.05 -4.18
C LYS A 85 8.98 7.40 -3.02
N TYR A 86 9.34 8.40 -2.22
CA TYR A 86 8.58 8.77 -1.03
C TYR A 86 7.21 9.38 -1.34
N MET A 87 7.09 10.23 -2.36
CA MET A 87 5.78 10.73 -2.80
C MET A 87 4.88 9.60 -3.28
N ARG A 88 5.43 8.63 -4.04
CA ARG A 88 4.67 7.45 -4.48
C ARG A 88 4.26 6.55 -3.31
N ALA A 89 5.14 6.33 -2.33
CA ALA A 89 4.83 5.56 -1.14
C ALA A 89 3.64 6.18 -0.36
N ARG A 90 3.60 7.51 -0.23
CA ARG A 90 2.47 8.24 0.38
C ARG A 90 1.17 8.06 -0.38
N TYR A 91 1.19 8.08 -1.72
CA TYR A 91 0.02 7.75 -2.54
C TYR A 91 -0.47 6.32 -2.30
N LYS A 92 0.46 5.35 -2.26
CA LYS A 92 0.16 3.94 -2.01
C LYS A 92 -0.48 3.75 -0.63
N HIS A 93 0.09 4.36 0.41
CA HIS A 93 -0.42 4.28 1.78
C HIS A 93 -1.82 4.87 1.92
N LEU A 94 -2.05 6.09 1.43
CA LEU A 94 -3.40 6.69 1.48
C LEU A 94 -4.42 5.95 0.59
N ARG A 95 -3.97 5.28 -0.48
CA ARG A 95 -4.85 4.40 -1.28
C ARG A 95 -5.33 3.20 -0.45
N PHE A 96 -4.46 2.62 0.37
CA PHE A 96 -4.86 1.53 1.28
C PHE A 96 -5.77 2.05 2.40
N ALA A 97 -5.45 3.20 2.99
CA ALA A 97 -6.32 3.83 3.96
C ALA A 97 -7.74 4.08 3.42
N GLN A 98 -7.89 4.53 2.17
CA GLN A 98 -9.22 4.68 1.58
C GLN A 98 -9.96 3.34 1.42
N ARG A 99 -9.25 2.25 1.14
CA ARG A 99 -9.86 0.92 1.03
C ARG A 99 -10.23 0.34 2.39
N LEU A 100 -9.48 0.67 3.42
CA LEU A 100 -9.75 0.22 4.79
C LEU A 100 -10.91 1.00 5.41
N TYR A 101 -10.85 2.34 5.34
CA TYR A 101 -11.65 3.19 6.22
C TYR A 101 -12.85 3.89 5.54
N LEU A 102 -12.98 3.86 4.22
CA LEU A 102 -14.16 4.43 3.55
C LEU A 102 -15.26 3.38 3.39
N LYS A 103 -16.53 3.81 3.46
CA LYS A 103 -17.70 2.92 3.29
C LYS A 103 -17.69 2.06 2.03
N LYS A 104 -17.11 2.58 0.94
CA LYS A 104 -17.05 1.86 -0.34
C LYS A 104 -15.90 0.84 -0.41
N HIS A 105 -15.00 0.85 0.56
CA HIS A 105 -13.75 0.09 0.56
C HIS A 105 -12.96 0.22 -0.75
N GLN A 106 -12.99 1.42 -1.34
CA GLN A 106 -12.39 1.77 -2.61
C GLN A 106 -11.77 3.16 -2.53
N ALA A 107 -10.63 3.33 -3.21
CA ALA A 107 -10.04 4.64 -3.38
C ALA A 107 -10.87 5.47 -4.37
N GLY A 108 -10.97 6.78 -4.12
CA GLY A 108 -11.62 7.72 -5.04
C GLY A 108 -11.01 7.60 -6.44
N PHE A 109 -11.85 7.67 -7.47
CA PHE A 109 -11.47 7.32 -8.85
C PHE A 109 -10.19 8.01 -9.33
N LEU A 110 -10.14 9.35 -9.25
CA LEU A 110 -8.99 10.15 -9.68
C LEU A 110 -7.73 9.79 -8.90
N PHE A 111 -7.83 9.72 -7.56
CA PHE A 111 -6.69 9.37 -6.69
C PHE A 111 -6.17 7.95 -6.98
N GLY A 112 -7.09 6.99 -7.13
CA GLY A 112 -6.77 5.60 -7.43
C GLY A 112 -6.07 5.47 -8.78
N LYS A 113 -6.53 6.17 -9.81
CA LYS A 113 -5.89 6.20 -11.13
C LYS A 113 -4.50 6.84 -11.07
N THR A 114 -4.34 7.99 -10.40
CA THR A 114 -3.01 8.61 -10.21
C THR A 114 -2.03 7.63 -9.56
N THR A 115 -2.45 6.92 -8.51
CA THR A 115 -1.61 5.94 -7.82
C THR A 115 -1.19 4.78 -8.75
N VAL A 116 -2.11 4.28 -9.57
CA VAL A 116 -1.80 3.23 -10.57
C VAL A 116 -0.86 3.75 -11.65
N PHE A 117 -1.07 4.97 -12.15
CA PHE A 117 -0.22 5.57 -13.17
C PHE A 117 1.19 5.83 -12.68
N LEU A 118 1.36 6.29 -11.43
CA LEU A 118 2.68 6.39 -10.79
C LEU A 118 3.39 5.03 -10.72
N GLY A 119 2.65 3.96 -10.42
CA GLY A 119 3.17 2.59 -10.47
C GLY A 119 3.68 2.20 -11.85
N ARG A 120 2.78 2.22 -12.85
CA ARG A 120 3.11 1.80 -14.22
C ARG A 120 4.19 2.68 -14.88
N PHE A 121 4.23 3.96 -14.53
CA PHE A 121 5.29 4.87 -14.97
C PHE A 121 6.66 4.45 -14.42
N GLN A 122 6.73 4.14 -13.11
CA GLN A 122 7.96 3.65 -12.48
C GLN A 122 8.40 2.32 -13.09
N ASP A 123 7.49 1.37 -13.27
CA ASP A 123 7.81 0.05 -13.82
C ASP A 123 8.30 0.18 -15.27
N GLY A 124 7.64 1.00 -16.08
CA GLY A 124 8.09 1.31 -17.44
C GLY A 124 9.49 1.92 -17.48
N PHE A 125 9.82 2.78 -16.51
CA PHE A 125 11.15 3.40 -16.42
C PHE A 125 12.23 2.40 -16.00
N ARG A 126 11.98 1.59 -14.95
CA ARG A 126 12.92 0.54 -14.49
C ARG A 126 13.25 -0.45 -15.60
N ASN A 127 12.25 -0.77 -16.44
CA ASN A 127 12.37 -1.73 -17.52
C ASN A 127 12.74 -1.12 -18.89
N GLY A 128 13.12 0.16 -18.95
CA GLY A 128 13.54 0.82 -20.20
C GLY A 128 12.45 0.94 -21.28
N LYS A 129 11.17 0.72 -20.95
CA LYS A 129 10.04 0.71 -21.88
C LYS A 129 9.58 2.14 -22.20
N LYS A 130 10.26 2.82 -23.12
CA LYS A 130 10.01 4.23 -23.50
C LYS A 130 8.55 4.55 -23.81
N ASN A 131 7.82 3.67 -24.49
CA ASN A 131 6.40 3.87 -24.85
C ASN A 131 5.51 3.93 -23.59
N ILE A 132 5.76 3.06 -22.61
CA ILE A 132 5.03 3.03 -21.33
C ILE A 132 5.32 4.31 -20.54
N VAL A 133 6.60 4.70 -20.46
CA VAL A 133 7.03 5.92 -19.77
C VAL A 133 6.37 7.15 -20.38
N SER A 134 6.38 7.28 -21.71
CA SER A 134 5.74 8.41 -22.41
C SER A 134 4.22 8.45 -22.18
N TYR A 135 3.55 7.31 -22.34
CA TYR A 135 2.10 7.21 -22.17
C TYR A 135 1.65 7.60 -20.75
N TYR A 136 2.23 6.97 -19.71
CA TYR A 136 1.86 7.29 -18.33
C TYR A 136 2.38 8.66 -17.88
N GLY A 137 3.49 9.15 -18.45
CA GLY A 137 3.97 10.51 -18.21
C GLY A 137 2.98 11.58 -18.68
N ASN A 138 2.35 11.38 -19.84
CA ASN A 138 1.31 12.27 -20.35
C ASN A 138 0.02 12.19 -19.52
N LEU A 139 -0.41 10.99 -19.11
CA LEU A 139 -1.54 10.85 -18.19
C LEU A 139 -1.27 11.55 -16.86
N LEU A 140 -0.08 11.36 -16.27
CA LEU A 140 0.30 12.01 -15.03
C LEU A 140 0.38 13.54 -15.16
N ARG A 141 0.74 14.07 -16.34
CA ARG A 141 0.67 15.52 -16.60
C ARG A 141 -0.75 16.07 -16.40
N VAL A 142 -1.76 15.35 -16.86
CA VAL A 142 -3.17 15.71 -16.69
C VAL A 142 -3.61 15.51 -15.23
N TYR A 143 -3.29 14.35 -14.64
CA TYR A 143 -3.76 13.98 -13.31
C TYR A 143 -3.09 14.77 -12.16
N LEU A 144 -1.91 15.35 -12.41
CA LEU A 144 -1.19 16.23 -11.48
C LEU A 144 -1.42 17.72 -11.81
N SER A 145 -2.32 18.04 -12.73
CA SER A 145 -2.73 19.41 -13.01
C SER A 145 -3.47 20.02 -11.80
N SER A 146 -3.47 21.35 -11.72
CA SER A 146 -4.15 22.08 -10.65
C SER A 146 -5.65 21.72 -10.50
N PRO A 147 -6.47 21.68 -11.57
CA PRO A 147 -7.89 21.37 -11.42
C PRO A 147 -8.14 19.94 -10.91
N VAL A 148 -7.44 18.94 -11.45
CA VAL A 148 -7.58 17.55 -10.98
C VAL A 148 -7.12 17.42 -9.53
N TRP A 149 -6.04 18.10 -9.15
CA TRP A 149 -5.56 18.10 -7.76
C TRP A 149 -6.58 18.70 -6.79
N SER A 150 -7.26 19.78 -7.15
CA SER A 150 -8.32 20.37 -6.32
C SER A 150 -9.49 19.42 -6.13
N LEU A 151 -9.94 18.74 -7.20
CA LEU A 151 -10.98 17.71 -7.12
C LEU A 151 -10.58 16.54 -6.23
N VAL A 152 -9.35 16.06 -6.36
CA VAL A 152 -8.80 14.99 -5.51
C VAL A 152 -8.79 15.44 -4.05
N ASN A 153 -8.28 16.63 -3.74
CA ASN A 153 -8.26 17.15 -2.37
C ASN A 153 -9.64 17.30 -1.76
N TYR A 154 -10.60 17.81 -2.55
CA TYR A 154 -11.98 17.91 -2.13
C TYR A 154 -12.56 16.53 -1.80
N SER A 155 -12.45 15.57 -2.73
CA SER A 155 -12.96 14.21 -2.56
C SER A 155 -12.38 13.51 -1.33
N LEU A 156 -11.07 13.60 -1.11
CA LEU A 156 -10.40 12.97 0.04
C LEU A 156 -10.91 13.49 1.39
N ARG A 157 -11.29 14.77 1.47
CA ARG A 157 -11.77 15.43 2.71
C ARG A 157 -13.27 15.25 2.98
N HIS A 158 -14.05 14.90 1.96
CA HIS A 158 -15.51 14.75 2.03
C HIS A 158 -15.98 13.30 1.83
N SER A 159 -15.04 12.34 1.84
CA SER A 159 -15.37 10.92 1.77
C SER A 159 -16.02 10.45 3.09
N GLN A 160 -17.01 9.57 2.98
CA GLN A 160 -17.66 8.98 4.15
C GLN A 160 -16.84 7.83 4.71
N LEU A 161 -16.51 7.94 6.00
CA LEU A 161 -15.85 6.87 6.75
C LEU A 161 -16.83 5.74 7.06
N GLU A 162 -16.29 4.54 7.16
CA GLU A 162 -17.00 3.32 7.54
C GLU A 162 -17.31 3.28 9.04
N SER A 163 -18.35 2.54 9.40
CA SER A 163 -18.66 2.20 10.79
C SER A 163 -17.66 1.17 11.36
N VAL A 164 -17.64 1.00 12.68
CA VAL A 164 -16.81 -0.04 13.33
C VAL A 164 -17.17 -1.44 12.83
N SER A 165 -18.47 -1.75 12.75
CA SER A 165 -18.92 -3.07 12.29
C SER A 165 -18.58 -3.31 10.81
N GLY A 166 -18.75 -2.30 9.94
CA GLY A 166 -18.37 -2.41 8.54
C GLY A 166 -16.86 -2.61 8.34
N PHE A 167 -16.04 -1.88 9.11
CA PHE A 167 -14.59 -2.04 9.10
C PHE A 167 -14.15 -3.44 9.54
N ILE A 168 -14.70 -3.95 10.65
CA ILE A 168 -14.40 -5.30 11.15
C ILE A 168 -14.83 -6.36 10.12
N ALA A 169 -16.06 -6.25 9.59
CA ALA A 169 -16.58 -7.18 8.59
C ALA A 169 -15.72 -7.17 7.31
N TYR A 170 -15.22 -6.00 6.88
CA TYR A 170 -14.32 -5.90 5.74
C TYR A 170 -12.99 -6.61 5.99
N ARG A 171 -12.40 -6.46 7.18
CA ARG A 171 -11.15 -7.15 7.54
C ARG A 171 -11.34 -8.67 7.63
N GLN A 172 -12.44 -9.13 8.21
CA GLN A 172 -12.78 -10.56 8.24
C GLN A 172 -12.98 -11.10 6.82
N LYS A 173 -13.69 -10.36 5.96
CA LYS A 173 -13.84 -10.71 4.54
C LYS A 173 -12.49 -10.83 3.83
N GLN A 174 -11.56 -9.91 4.09
CA GLN A 174 -10.19 -10.01 3.54
C GLN A 174 -9.49 -11.30 3.99
N MET A 175 -9.64 -11.70 5.26
CA MET A 175 -9.03 -12.92 5.76
C MET A 175 -9.71 -14.20 5.25
N HIS A 176 -11.04 -14.18 5.03
CA HIS A 176 -11.74 -15.25 4.33
C HIS A 176 -11.26 -15.39 2.88
N THR A 177 -11.20 -14.30 2.11
CA THR A 177 -10.64 -14.33 0.75
C THR A 177 -9.20 -14.85 0.75
N LEU A 178 -8.39 -14.42 1.72
CA LEU A 178 -7.02 -14.90 1.86
C LEU A 178 -6.99 -16.42 2.07
N LYS A 179 -7.78 -16.93 3.00
CA LYS A 179 -7.92 -18.37 3.30
C LYS A 179 -8.32 -19.18 2.07
N GLU A 180 -9.29 -18.70 1.30
CA GLU A 180 -9.75 -19.35 0.07
C GLU A 180 -8.67 -19.41 -1.00
N ILE A 181 -7.92 -18.31 -1.19
CA ILE A 181 -6.86 -18.27 -2.19
C ILE A 181 -5.72 -19.20 -1.79
N ILE A 182 -5.22 -19.13 -0.55
CA ILE A 182 -4.05 -19.92 -0.15
C ILE A 182 -4.35 -21.41 0.01
N ALA A 183 -5.62 -21.82 0.13
CA ALA A 183 -6.00 -23.23 0.12
C ALA A 183 -5.63 -23.92 -1.22
N LYS A 184 -5.45 -23.15 -2.30
CA LYS A 184 -4.99 -23.68 -3.59
C LYS A 184 -3.51 -24.06 -3.50
N PRO A 185 -3.09 -25.20 -4.09
CA PRO A 185 -1.69 -25.62 -4.08
C PRO A 185 -0.78 -24.70 -4.90
N ARG A 186 -1.32 -24.11 -5.98
CA ARG A 186 -0.63 -23.19 -6.88
C ARG A 186 -1.47 -21.94 -7.11
N LEU A 187 -0.82 -20.80 -7.23
CA LEU A 187 -1.44 -19.49 -7.45
C LEU A 187 -0.97 -18.91 -8.79
N THR A 188 -1.91 -18.35 -9.54
CA THR A 188 -1.60 -17.45 -10.66
C THR A 188 -0.99 -16.14 -10.15
N GLY A 189 -0.28 -15.39 -11.00
CA GLY A 189 0.23 -14.07 -10.62
C GLY A 189 -0.87 -13.10 -10.20
N ARG A 190 -2.07 -13.20 -10.79
CA ARG A 190 -3.23 -12.42 -10.36
C ARG A 190 -3.65 -12.74 -8.92
N GLU A 191 -3.76 -14.02 -8.57
CA GLU A 191 -4.12 -14.46 -7.22
C GLU A 191 -3.04 -14.09 -6.21
N PHE A 192 -1.77 -14.29 -6.56
CA PHE A 192 -0.63 -13.87 -5.75
C PHE A 192 -0.67 -12.36 -5.48
N HIS A 193 -0.96 -11.57 -6.52
CA HIS A 193 -1.10 -10.12 -6.42
C HIS A 193 -2.30 -9.71 -5.55
N ASP A 194 -3.40 -10.46 -5.57
CA ASP A 194 -4.55 -10.20 -4.70
C ASP A 194 -4.26 -10.53 -3.23
N VAL A 195 -3.53 -11.62 -2.96
CA VAL A 195 -2.98 -11.90 -1.61
C VAL A 195 -2.10 -10.74 -1.15
N ARG A 196 -1.14 -10.30 -1.98
CA ARG A 196 -0.23 -9.20 -1.65
C ARG A 196 -0.99 -7.91 -1.34
N LYS A 197 -2.07 -7.61 -2.08
CA LYS A 197 -2.93 -6.44 -1.80
C LYS A 197 -3.62 -6.52 -0.44
N ILE A 198 -4.05 -7.70 -0.01
CA ILE A 198 -4.67 -7.89 1.31
C ILE A 198 -3.62 -7.64 2.40
N ILE A 199 -2.45 -8.27 2.28
CA ILE A 199 -1.35 -8.12 3.23
C ILE A 199 -0.88 -6.66 3.30
N SER A 200 -0.60 -6.01 2.16
CA SER A 200 -0.20 -4.59 2.15
C SER A 200 -1.24 -3.66 2.80
N GLN A 201 -2.53 -3.98 2.75
CA GLN A 201 -3.55 -3.21 3.47
C GLN A 201 -3.48 -3.44 4.98
N GLN A 202 -3.30 -4.68 5.43
CA GLN A 202 -3.11 -4.95 6.86
C GLN A 202 -1.82 -4.31 7.40
N VAL A 203 -0.71 -4.37 6.66
CA VAL A 203 0.53 -3.65 6.99
C VAL A 203 0.24 -2.17 7.18
N SER A 204 -0.43 -1.55 6.20
CA SER A 204 -0.79 -0.12 6.26
C SER A 204 -1.64 0.22 7.49
N TYR A 205 -2.59 -0.64 7.88
CA TYR A 205 -3.39 -0.47 9.09
C TYR A 205 -2.52 -0.48 10.35
N TYR A 206 -1.71 -1.53 10.56
CA TYR A 206 -0.91 -1.68 11.77
C TYR A 206 0.25 -0.69 11.86
N ASP A 207 0.84 -0.30 10.73
CA ASP A 207 1.82 0.80 10.68
C ASP A 207 1.21 2.12 11.14
N THR A 208 -0.04 2.39 10.74
CA THR A 208 -0.74 3.62 11.15
C THR A 208 -1.09 3.56 12.63
N LEU A 209 -1.60 2.41 13.09
CA LEU A 209 -1.99 2.21 14.49
C LEU A 209 -0.81 2.36 15.45
N ARG A 210 0.32 1.68 15.18
CA ARG A 210 1.53 1.77 16.02
C ARG A 210 2.22 3.14 15.95
N SER A 211 1.92 3.95 14.93
CA SER A 211 2.43 5.32 14.84
C SER A 211 1.66 6.27 15.75
N LEU A 212 0.33 6.07 15.86
CA LEU A 212 -0.54 6.80 16.78
C LEU A 212 -0.33 6.37 18.24
N ASP A 213 -0.22 5.07 18.48
CA ASP A 213 -0.05 4.47 19.79
C ASP A 213 1.25 3.63 19.83
N PRO A 214 2.41 4.26 20.09
CA PRO A 214 3.71 3.58 20.08
C PRO A 214 3.86 2.55 21.22
N GLU A 215 3.07 2.66 22.29
CA GLU A 215 3.08 1.70 23.40
C GLU A 215 2.28 0.43 23.10
N ASN A 216 1.56 0.41 21.97
CA ASN A 216 0.82 -0.76 21.50
C ASN A 216 1.77 -1.84 20.95
N LYS A 217 2.29 -2.67 21.86
CA LYS A 217 3.19 -3.78 21.53
C LYS A 217 2.56 -4.81 20.59
N GLU A 218 1.25 -5.05 20.71
CA GLU A 218 0.52 -5.96 19.82
C GLU A 218 0.51 -5.43 18.37
N ALA A 219 0.18 -4.15 18.18
CA ALA A 219 0.19 -3.51 16.87
C ALA A 219 1.59 -3.51 16.26
N LEU A 220 2.64 -3.21 17.04
CA LEU A 220 4.03 -3.28 16.58
C LEU A 220 4.41 -4.69 16.12
N GLN A 221 4.10 -5.70 16.92
CA GLN A 221 4.40 -7.10 16.63
C GLN A 221 3.70 -7.57 15.35
N ILE A 222 2.39 -7.31 15.23
CA ILE A 222 1.63 -7.68 14.02
C ILE A 222 2.16 -6.92 12.80
N SER A 223 2.47 -5.63 12.95
CA SER A 223 3.03 -4.81 11.87
C SER A 223 4.34 -5.38 11.33
N ARG A 224 5.28 -5.74 12.21
CA ARG A 224 6.57 -6.33 11.83
C ARG A 224 6.40 -7.70 11.18
N PHE A 225 5.50 -8.53 11.71
CA PHE A 225 5.18 -9.82 11.10
C PHE A 225 4.62 -9.68 9.68
N LEU A 226 3.68 -8.76 9.48
CA LEU A 226 3.10 -8.49 8.17
C LEU A 226 4.09 -7.84 7.20
N ALA A 227 4.99 -6.99 7.68
CA ALA A 227 6.07 -6.40 6.87
C ALA A 227 7.01 -7.49 6.33
N ALA A 228 7.37 -8.48 7.15
CA ALA A 228 8.18 -9.61 6.71
C ALA A 228 7.50 -10.42 5.60
N ILE A 229 6.20 -10.72 5.73
CA ILE A 229 5.42 -11.36 4.64
C ILE A 229 5.41 -10.48 3.39
N ASN A 230 5.16 -9.18 3.56
CA ASN A 230 5.04 -8.24 2.45
C ASN A 230 6.37 -8.06 1.70
N GLY A 231 7.51 -8.17 2.39
CA GLY A 231 8.86 -8.22 1.83
C GLY A 231 9.11 -9.48 1.01
N LEU A 232 8.87 -10.66 1.58
CA LEU A 232 9.00 -11.95 0.88
C LEU A 232 8.10 -12.02 -0.38
N MET A 233 6.86 -11.55 -0.25
CA MET A 233 5.95 -11.42 -1.39
C MET A 233 6.38 -10.34 -2.39
N GLY A 234 7.17 -9.37 -1.93
CA GLY A 234 7.83 -8.37 -2.73
C GLY A 234 8.81 -8.97 -3.72
N ASP A 235 9.79 -9.66 -3.18
CA ASP A 235 10.86 -10.29 -3.95
C ASP A 235 10.28 -11.33 -4.92
N LYS A 236 9.38 -12.20 -4.44
CA LYS A 236 8.77 -13.21 -5.29
C LYS A 236 7.94 -12.61 -6.44
N HIS A 237 7.25 -11.49 -6.21
CA HIS A 237 6.52 -10.81 -7.28
C HIS A 237 7.47 -10.26 -8.35
N ASP A 238 8.60 -9.69 -7.93
CA ASP A 238 9.57 -9.12 -8.85
C ASP A 238 10.23 -10.22 -9.70
N ASP A 239 10.50 -11.40 -9.13
CA ASP A 239 10.91 -12.60 -9.86
C ASP A 239 9.86 -13.02 -10.91
N MET A 240 8.58 -13.11 -10.52
CA MET A 240 7.50 -13.49 -11.44
C MET A 240 7.35 -12.51 -12.60
N VAL A 241 7.56 -11.21 -12.36
CA VAL A 241 7.54 -10.18 -13.41
C VAL A 241 8.76 -10.32 -14.32
N ALA A 242 9.94 -10.60 -13.77
CA ALA A 242 11.15 -10.82 -14.56
C ALA A 242 11.02 -12.06 -15.46
N ASP A 243 10.50 -13.17 -14.94
CA ASP A 243 10.29 -14.41 -15.68
C ASP A 243 9.29 -14.23 -16.84
N ASP A 244 8.20 -13.47 -16.63
CA ASP A 244 7.21 -13.15 -17.66
C ASP A 244 7.83 -12.28 -18.76
N MET A 245 8.64 -11.28 -18.37
CA MET A 245 9.32 -10.41 -19.32
C MET A 245 10.37 -11.13 -20.17
N GLU A 246 10.98 -12.19 -19.64
CA GLU A 246 11.97 -13.02 -20.34
C GLU A 246 11.32 -14.19 -21.10
N ASN A 247 9.99 -14.26 -21.12
CA ASN A 247 9.20 -15.38 -21.66
C ASN A 247 9.59 -16.75 -21.08
N ARG A 248 10.21 -16.78 -19.88
CA ARG A 248 10.55 -18.03 -19.18
C ARG A 248 9.29 -18.68 -18.60
N GLN A 249 8.43 -17.86 -18.00
CA GLN A 249 7.17 -18.31 -17.45
C GLN A 249 6.16 -17.17 -17.46
N SER A 250 4.96 -17.42 -18.00
CA SER A 250 3.91 -16.41 -18.00
C SER A 250 3.49 -16.02 -16.58
N TYR A 251 3.24 -14.74 -16.34
CA TYR A 251 2.78 -14.21 -15.06
C TYR A 251 1.48 -14.88 -14.58
N ASP A 252 0.60 -15.26 -15.50
CA ASP A 252 -0.67 -15.93 -15.18
C ASP A 252 -0.53 -17.45 -15.06
N ALA A 253 0.67 -18.02 -15.28
CA ALA A 253 0.90 -19.44 -15.07
C ALA A 253 0.88 -19.78 -13.55
N PRO A 254 0.11 -20.79 -13.11
CA PRO A 254 0.05 -21.15 -11.70
C PRO A 254 1.40 -21.66 -11.15
N VAL A 255 1.91 -21.04 -10.09
CA VAL A 255 3.16 -21.42 -9.40
C VAL A 255 2.87 -21.81 -7.96
N ALA A 256 3.62 -22.78 -7.43
CA ALA A 256 3.56 -23.10 -6.01
C ALA A 256 3.98 -21.87 -5.18
N LEU A 257 3.23 -21.59 -4.13
CA LEU A 257 3.61 -20.55 -3.18
C LEU A 257 4.84 -21.03 -2.40
N ASP A 258 5.81 -20.13 -2.22
CA ASP A 258 6.96 -20.39 -1.35
C ASP A 258 6.51 -20.85 0.04
N SER A 259 7.19 -21.84 0.61
CA SER A 259 6.79 -22.46 1.86
C SER A 259 6.80 -21.50 3.04
N ASP A 260 7.76 -20.57 3.10
CA ASP A 260 7.84 -19.58 4.18
C ASP A 260 6.68 -18.58 4.07
N ILE A 261 6.41 -18.08 2.85
CA ILE A 261 5.23 -17.22 2.61
C ILE A 261 3.95 -17.95 3.00
N ARG A 262 3.77 -19.20 2.57
CA ARG A 262 2.58 -20.00 2.89
C ARG A 262 2.40 -20.17 4.39
N GLN A 263 3.42 -20.65 5.10
CA GLN A 263 3.35 -20.89 6.54
C GLN A 263 2.99 -19.63 7.32
N ARG A 264 3.58 -18.47 6.96
CA ARG A 264 3.28 -17.20 7.61
C ARG A 264 1.85 -16.71 7.34
N LEU A 265 1.33 -16.92 6.13
CA LEU A 265 -0.07 -16.60 5.79
C LEU A 265 -1.06 -17.52 6.54
N GLU A 266 -0.76 -18.81 6.62
CA GLU A 266 -1.56 -19.79 7.38
C GLU A 266 -1.59 -19.45 8.87
N LEU A 267 -0.43 -19.09 9.44
CA LEU A 267 -0.33 -18.61 10.82
C LEU A 267 -1.11 -17.30 11.02
N LEU A 268 -1.04 -16.35 10.08
CA LEU A 268 -1.84 -15.12 10.16
C LEU A 268 -3.34 -15.44 10.24
N ILE A 269 -3.84 -16.32 9.37
CA ILE A 269 -5.25 -16.71 9.34
C ILE A 269 -5.64 -17.42 10.64
N SER A 270 -4.79 -18.34 11.14
CA SER A 270 -5.11 -19.10 12.36
C SER A 270 -5.22 -18.22 13.61
N ARG A 271 -4.60 -17.04 13.60
CA ARG A 271 -4.61 -16.07 14.71
C ARG A 271 -5.69 -15.01 14.55
N PHE A 272 -6.32 -14.91 13.38
CA PHE A 272 -7.36 -13.93 13.09
C PHE A 272 -8.75 -14.45 13.49
N PRO A 273 -9.62 -13.65 14.13
CA PRO A 273 -10.96 -14.08 14.48
C PRO A 273 -11.87 -13.98 13.24
N LEU A 274 -12.06 -15.12 12.57
CA LEU A 274 -12.97 -15.31 11.44
C LEU A 274 -14.40 -15.55 11.90
#